data_AF-A0A4Q5IX87-F1
#
_entry.id   AF-A0A4Q5IX87-F1
#
_cell.length_a   1.000
_cell.length_b   1.000
_cell.length_c   1.000
_cell.angle_alpha   90.00
_cell.angle_beta   90.00
_cell.angle_gamma   90.00
#
_symmetry.space_group_name_H-M   'P 1'
#
loop_
_entity.id
_entity.type
_entity.pdbx_description
1 polymer ?
#
loop_
_entity_poly.entity_id
_entity_poly.type
_entity_poly.pdbx_seq_one_letter_code
_entity_poly.pdbx_strand_id
1 'polypeptide(L)'
;MDVRLLGTGSADGWPNPFCTCPSCATERAAGRLRGQTAALVDDVLLLDCGPETPHAAQRAGVDLSRLRHVLITHAHPDHCAPAFLLFRSWVGDAPLDVVGPPSVVEQARMWLAPDDPAVTFTTVSPGDRLSLGPYDVRVLAASHGDDAVLYDVASGGARLLYATDTGRLPDETVAAAAGAAYDTVLLEETFGDKADHGTDHLHLTTFADQLRLLRGVGAVQDGTDVVAIHLSHHNPPTAELARRLADWGARVVDDGTSLAGTRPAPREVTRTLVLGGARSGKSREAERLLRDRAEVVYVATAYPADHDDEWSERVRLHRADRPDHWSTVETLDLVGLLTADGSPLLVDCLTLWLTRVMDRHDAWSDAAWGSAARKAVRDEVDALVGAWRATTRRVVAVSNEVGQGVVPDTASGRRFRDEMGRLNALVAAATEDVRWCVAGRVSPL
;
A
#
# COMPACT_ATOMS: atom_id res chain seq x y z
N MET A 1 15.25 19.79 -2.46
CA MET A 1 15.49 18.47 -3.06
C MET A 1 14.38 18.21 -4.08
N ASP A 2 14.73 18.16 -5.36
CA ASP A 2 13.86 17.68 -6.44
C ASP A 2 14.22 16.22 -6.72
N VAL A 3 13.23 15.33 -6.72
CA VAL A 3 13.42 13.89 -6.96
C VAL A 3 12.63 13.51 -8.21
N ARG A 4 13.32 13.05 -9.24
CA ARG A 4 12.71 12.56 -10.48
C ARG A 4 12.86 11.04 -10.58
N LEU A 5 11.76 10.33 -10.78
CA LEU A 5 11.81 8.87 -10.94
C LEU A 5 12.07 8.56 -12.40
N LEU A 6 13.26 8.05 -12.73
CA LEU A 6 13.62 7.67 -14.10
C LEU A 6 13.03 6.31 -14.48
N GLY A 7 12.81 5.44 -13.50
CA GLY A 7 12.05 4.21 -13.65
C GLY A 7 11.41 3.80 -12.32
N THR A 8 10.33 3.03 -12.40
CA THR A 8 9.51 2.62 -11.25
C THR A 8 9.13 1.14 -11.26
N GLY A 9 9.57 0.39 -12.28
CA GLY A 9 9.34 -1.03 -12.44
C GLY A 9 10.44 -1.89 -11.81
N SER A 10 10.13 -3.18 -11.66
CA SER A 10 11.11 -4.21 -11.27
C SER A 10 12.13 -4.50 -12.36
N ALA A 11 13.08 -5.39 -12.09
CA ALA A 11 14.12 -5.86 -13.02
C ALA A 11 13.67 -6.10 -14.47
N ASP A 12 12.52 -6.72 -14.66
CA ASP A 12 11.92 -7.13 -15.94
C ASP A 12 10.96 -6.09 -16.54
N GLY A 13 10.76 -4.98 -15.84
CA GLY A 13 9.82 -3.91 -16.18
C GLY A 13 8.34 -4.33 -16.08
N TRP A 14 7.46 -3.35 -16.25
CA TRP A 14 6.01 -3.60 -16.26
C TRP A 14 5.35 -2.68 -17.30
N PRO A 15 4.69 -3.23 -18.35
CA PRO A 15 4.45 -4.63 -18.66
C PRO A 15 5.70 -5.43 -19.03
N ASN A 16 5.85 -6.63 -18.44
CA ASN A 16 6.91 -7.58 -18.82
C ASN A 16 6.72 -8.02 -20.28
N PRO A 17 7.75 -7.94 -21.15
CA PRO A 17 7.63 -8.17 -22.59
C PRO A 17 7.20 -9.61 -22.98
N PHE A 18 7.42 -10.59 -22.11
CA PHE A 18 7.11 -12.00 -22.34
C PHE A 18 5.81 -12.45 -21.65
N CYS A 19 5.10 -11.55 -20.96
CA CYS A 19 3.91 -11.89 -20.18
C CYS A 19 2.59 -11.46 -20.83
N THR A 20 1.57 -12.30 -20.80
CA THR A 20 0.21 -12.02 -21.29
C THR A 20 -0.84 -11.93 -20.17
N CYS A 21 -0.41 -11.80 -18.91
CA CYS A 21 -1.34 -11.69 -17.78
C CYS A 21 -2.27 -10.46 -17.92
N PRO A 22 -3.43 -10.44 -17.24
CA PRO A 22 -4.37 -9.33 -17.31
C PRO A 22 -3.75 -7.96 -16.96
N SER A 23 -2.78 -7.94 -16.03
CA SER A 23 -2.06 -6.73 -15.66
C SER A 23 -1.25 -6.19 -16.85
N CYS A 24 -0.34 -6.99 -17.40
CA CYS A 24 0.45 -6.62 -18.58
C CYS A 24 -0.41 -6.26 -19.79
N ALA A 25 -1.50 -7.01 -20.05
CA ALA A 25 -2.41 -6.71 -21.15
C ALA A 25 -3.07 -5.33 -20.98
N THR A 26 -3.49 -4.99 -19.75
CA THR A 26 -4.11 -3.70 -19.44
C THR A 26 -3.13 -2.54 -19.57
N GLU A 27 -1.92 -2.68 -19.05
CA GLU A 27 -0.90 -1.63 -19.14
C GLU A 27 -0.46 -1.38 -20.59
N ARG A 28 -0.28 -2.45 -21.39
CA ARG A 28 -0.01 -2.31 -22.83
C ARG A 28 -1.13 -1.60 -23.58
N ALA A 29 -2.38 -1.97 -23.33
CA ALA A 29 -3.53 -1.33 -23.96
C ALA A 29 -3.62 0.16 -23.61
N ALA A 30 -3.13 0.54 -22.42
CA ALA A 30 -3.05 1.92 -21.98
C ALA A 30 -1.77 2.66 -22.40
N GLY A 31 -0.81 1.99 -23.05
CA GLY A 31 0.48 2.57 -23.42
C GLY A 31 1.38 2.94 -22.24
N ARG A 32 1.14 2.38 -21.05
CA ARG A 32 1.95 2.62 -19.85
C ARG A 32 3.12 1.65 -19.81
N LEU A 33 4.32 2.18 -19.57
CA LEU A 33 5.57 1.44 -19.48
C LEU A 33 6.33 1.91 -18.24
N ARG A 34 6.85 0.94 -17.49
CA ARG A 34 7.73 1.16 -16.34
C ARG A 34 9.05 0.44 -16.59
N GLY A 35 10.13 1.21 -16.67
CA GLY A 35 11.51 0.72 -16.71
C GLY A 35 12.05 0.47 -15.31
N GLN A 36 13.28 -0.06 -15.24
CA GLN A 36 13.94 -0.45 -14.00
C GLN A 36 14.11 0.74 -13.06
N THR A 37 13.95 0.48 -11.77
CA THR A 37 13.87 1.52 -10.76
C THR A 37 15.17 2.32 -10.66
N ALA A 38 15.04 3.64 -10.78
CA ALA A 38 16.13 4.59 -10.61
C ALA A 38 15.56 5.98 -10.31
N ALA A 39 16.26 6.76 -9.49
CA ALA A 39 15.85 8.12 -9.14
C ALA A 39 16.98 9.13 -9.29
N LEU A 40 16.68 10.30 -9.84
CA LEU A 40 17.63 11.39 -10.00
C LEU A 40 17.26 12.54 -9.06
N VAL A 41 18.21 12.94 -8.23
CA VAL A 41 18.07 13.99 -7.23
C VAL A 41 18.80 15.25 -7.68
N ASP A 42 18.07 16.36 -7.77
CA ASP A 42 18.52 17.70 -8.20
C ASP A 42 19.32 17.73 -9.52
N ASP A 43 19.09 16.76 -10.40
CA ASP A 43 19.85 16.50 -11.64
C ASP A 43 21.37 16.22 -11.42
N VAL A 44 21.78 15.90 -10.20
CA VAL A 44 23.22 15.79 -9.80
C VAL A 44 23.57 14.45 -9.15
N LEU A 45 22.64 13.85 -8.40
CA LEU A 45 22.83 12.59 -7.69
C LEU A 45 21.88 11.52 -8.25
N LEU A 46 22.41 10.46 -8.84
CA LEU A 46 21.64 9.31 -9.34
C LEU A 46 21.64 8.19 -8.30
N LEU A 47 20.46 7.66 -8.01
CA LEU A 47 20.20 6.49 -7.18
C LEU A 47 19.85 5.33 -8.12
N ASP A 48 20.71 4.32 -8.14
CA ASP A 48 20.75 3.19 -9.08
C ASP A 48 20.84 3.56 -10.57
N CYS A 49 21.42 2.66 -11.36
CA CYS A 49 21.58 2.83 -12.80
C CYS A 49 21.54 1.47 -13.51
N GLY A 50 20.33 1.01 -13.84
CA GLY A 50 20.10 -0.14 -14.72
C GLY A 50 20.34 0.17 -16.20
N PRO A 51 20.26 -0.84 -17.10
CA PRO A 51 20.52 -0.68 -18.53
C PRO A 51 19.62 0.35 -19.20
N GLU A 52 18.38 0.50 -18.73
CA GLU A 52 17.42 1.45 -19.29
C GLU A 52 17.57 2.87 -18.71
N THR A 53 18.25 3.06 -17.57
CA THR A 53 18.27 4.33 -16.84
C THR A 53 18.78 5.52 -17.68
N PRO A 54 19.92 5.43 -18.41
CA PRO A 54 20.36 6.53 -19.25
C PRO A 54 19.38 6.87 -20.39
N HIS A 55 18.77 5.85 -21.01
CA HIS A 55 17.77 6.06 -22.06
C HIS A 55 16.44 6.57 -21.51
N ALA A 56 16.07 6.18 -20.29
CA ALA A 56 14.89 6.69 -19.60
C ALA A 56 15.05 8.18 -19.28
N ALA A 57 16.23 8.62 -18.83
CA ALA A 57 16.56 10.04 -18.69
C ALA A 57 16.38 10.80 -20.02
N GLN A 58 16.91 10.27 -21.13
CA GLN A 58 16.72 10.88 -22.45
C GLN A 58 15.24 10.96 -22.85
N ARG A 59 14.47 9.88 -22.67
CA ARG A 59 13.02 9.85 -22.95
C ARG A 59 12.25 10.88 -22.11
N ALA A 60 12.69 11.12 -20.88
CA ALA A 60 12.13 12.13 -19.99
C ALA A 60 12.66 13.56 -20.24
N GLY A 61 13.54 13.76 -21.23
CA GLY A 61 14.13 15.07 -21.54
C GLY A 61 15.13 15.57 -20.49
N VAL A 62 15.74 14.64 -19.74
CA VAL A 62 16.65 14.92 -18.63
C VAL A 62 18.10 14.85 -19.10
N ASP A 63 18.87 15.89 -18.79
CA ASP A 63 20.29 15.96 -19.09
C ASP A 63 21.14 15.40 -17.93
N LEU A 64 21.90 14.33 -18.21
CA LEU A 64 22.81 13.69 -17.25
C LEU A 64 24.22 14.30 -17.25
N SER A 65 24.51 15.34 -18.05
CA SER A 65 25.82 16.01 -18.07
C SER A 65 26.24 16.62 -16.72
N ARG A 66 25.25 16.91 -15.88
CA ARG A 66 25.40 17.49 -14.53
C ARG A 66 25.62 16.46 -13.44
N LEU A 67 25.57 15.16 -13.76
CA LEU A 67 25.76 14.09 -12.81
C LEU A 67 27.15 14.18 -12.14
N ARG A 68 27.16 14.10 -10.81
CA ARG A 68 28.37 14.13 -9.97
C ARG A 68 28.46 12.94 -9.03
N HIS A 69 27.34 12.34 -8.67
CA HIS A 69 27.31 11.22 -7.75
C HIS A 69 26.36 10.14 -8.28
N VAL A 70 26.78 8.88 -8.21
CA VAL A 70 25.96 7.70 -8.48
C VAL A 70 26.06 6.80 -7.26
N LEU A 71 24.94 6.57 -6.60
CA LEU A 71 24.81 5.68 -5.46
C LEU A 71 24.03 4.46 -5.92
N ILE A 72 24.64 3.29 -5.84
CA ILE A 72 24.02 2.03 -6.27
C ILE A 72 23.81 1.16 -5.04
N THR A 73 22.60 0.63 -4.90
CA THR A 73 22.14 -0.14 -3.74
C THR A 73 22.79 -1.51 -3.67
N HIS A 74 22.88 -2.19 -4.82
CA HIS A 74 23.44 -3.53 -4.95
C HIS A 74 23.77 -3.89 -6.41
N ALA A 75 24.45 -5.01 -6.61
CA ALA A 75 25.07 -5.35 -7.89
C ALA A 75 24.18 -6.17 -8.85
N HIS A 76 22.85 -6.22 -8.62
CA HIS A 76 21.96 -6.83 -9.60
C HIS A 76 21.92 -6.00 -10.89
N PRO A 77 21.81 -6.65 -12.08
CA PRO A 77 22.01 -5.97 -13.36
C PRO A 77 21.06 -4.81 -13.62
N ASP A 78 19.85 -4.84 -13.06
CA ASP A 78 18.82 -3.82 -13.20
C ASP A 78 19.03 -2.58 -12.30
N HIS A 79 19.93 -2.66 -11.32
CA HIS A 79 20.38 -1.52 -10.51
C HIS A 79 21.82 -1.10 -10.84
N CYS A 80 22.64 -2.05 -11.28
CA CYS A 80 24.06 -1.87 -11.58
C CYS A 80 24.39 -2.30 -13.01
N ALA A 81 24.23 -1.38 -13.96
CA ALA A 81 24.65 -1.55 -15.36
C ALA A 81 25.79 -0.58 -15.73
N PRO A 82 27.02 -0.84 -15.26
CA PRO A 82 28.15 0.10 -15.36
C PRO A 82 28.64 0.44 -16.78
N ALA A 83 28.04 -0.13 -17.83
CA ALA A 83 28.31 0.24 -19.22
C ALA A 83 28.18 1.76 -19.49
N PHE A 84 27.31 2.46 -18.74
CA PHE A 84 27.16 3.90 -18.85
C PHE A 84 28.47 4.67 -18.51
N LEU A 85 29.34 4.12 -17.66
CA LEU A 85 30.63 4.74 -17.30
C LEU A 85 31.54 4.83 -18.53
N LEU A 86 31.60 3.75 -19.31
CA LEU A 86 32.33 3.72 -20.58
C LEU A 86 31.73 4.71 -21.59
N PHE A 87 30.41 4.76 -21.72
CA PHE A 87 29.77 5.68 -22.68
C PHE A 87 29.99 7.15 -22.29
N ARG A 88 29.97 7.44 -20.98
CA ARG A 88 30.27 8.77 -20.45
C ARG A 88 31.70 9.20 -20.73
N SER A 89 32.69 8.30 -20.58
CA SER A 89 34.10 8.62 -20.80
C SER A 89 34.42 9.00 -22.25
N TRP A 90 33.55 8.65 -23.20
CA TRP A 90 33.68 9.09 -24.60
C TRP A 90 33.32 10.57 -24.82
N VAL A 91 32.66 11.22 -23.85
CA VAL A 91 32.10 12.57 -24.01
C VAL A 91 32.74 13.58 -23.07
N GLY A 92 33.26 13.18 -21.92
CA GLY A 92 33.95 14.09 -21.01
C GLY A 92 34.60 13.43 -19.80
N ASP A 93 35.36 14.23 -19.06
CA ASP A 93 36.20 13.86 -17.92
C ASP A 93 35.76 14.52 -16.61
N ALA A 94 34.54 15.07 -16.58
CA ALA A 94 34.00 15.67 -15.36
C ALA A 94 34.08 14.66 -14.19
N PRO A 95 34.40 15.10 -12.96
CA PRO A 95 34.45 14.19 -11.82
C PRO A 95 33.11 13.50 -11.56
N LEU A 96 33.16 12.22 -11.20
CA LEU A 96 32.01 11.40 -10.82
C LEU A 96 32.38 10.52 -9.62
N ASP A 97 31.57 10.57 -8.57
CA ASP A 97 31.63 9.60 -7.48
C ASP A 97 30.72 8.42 -7.81
N VAL A 98 31.24 7.19 -7.69
CA VAL A 98 30.47 5.96 -7.75
C VAL A 98 30.57 5.27 -6.40
N VAL A 99 29.43 5.18 -5.73
CA VAL A 99 29.30 4.70 -4.36
C VAL A 99 28.39 3.48 -4.34
N GLY A 100 28.80 2.43 -3.63
CA GLY A 100 27.99 1.23 -3.47
C GLY A 100 28.71 0.18 -2.63
N PRO A 101 28.07 -0.97 -2.35
CA PRO A 101 28.73 -2.06 -1.65
C PRO A 101 29.89 -2.64 -2.48
N PRO A 102 30.76 -3.48 -1.89
CA PRO A 102 31.94 -4.02 -2.57
C PRO A 102 31.64 -4.65 -3.93
N SER A 103 30.56 -5.42 -4.04
CA SER A 103 30.14 -6.08 -5.29
C SER A 103 29.88 -5.09 -6.44
N VAL A 104 29.25 -3.95 -6.13
CA VAL A 104 29.00 -2.87 -7.10
C VAL A 104 30.31 -2.26 -7.59
N VAL A 105 31.21 -1.91 -6.67
CA VAL A 105 32.47 -1.23 -7.03
C VAL A 105 33.35 -2.16 -7.86
N GLU A 106 33.38 -3.46 -7.54
CA GLU A 106 34.09 -4.47 -8.32
C GLU A 106 33.57 -4.55 -9.76
N GLN A 107 32.24 -4.67 -9.93
CA GLN A 107 31.62 -4.69 -11.25
C GLN A 107 31.82 -3.38 -12.01
N ALA A 108 31.75 -2.22 -11.34
CA ALA A 108 31.86 -0.93 -12.02
C ALA A 108 33.29 -0.64 -12.51
N ARG A 109 34.31 -1.02 -11.73
CA ARG A 109 35.73 -0.81 -12.08
C ARG A 109 36.13 -1.52 -13.37
N MET A 110 35.52 -2.65 -13.72
CA MET A 110 35.88 -3.40 -14.93
C MET A 110 35.57 -2.66 -16.25
N TRP A 111 34.76 -1.59 -16.19
CA TRP A 111 34.32 -0.82 -17.37
C TRP A 111 35.19 0.38 -17.67
N LEU A 112 36.15 0.70 -16.80
CA LEU A 112 37.05 1.84 -16.94
C LEU A 112 38.51 1.39 -16.99
N ALA A 113 39.38 2.29 -17.44
CA ALA A 113 40.81 2.07 -17.33
C ALA A 113 41.21 2.04 -15.83
N PRO A 114 42.21 1.22 -15.43
CA PRO A 114 42.62 1.08 -14.03
C PRO A 114 42.95 2.40 -13.30
N ASP A 115 43.42 3.41 -14.04
CA ASP A 115 43.84 4.71 -13.53
C ASP A 115 42.96 5.86 -14.07
N ASP A 116 41.68 5.62 -14.37
CA ASP A 116 40.76 6.67 -14.82
C ASP A 116 40.64 7.77 -13.73
N PRO A 117 41.11 9.01 -13.99
CA PRO A 117 41.15 10.06 -12.98
C PRO A 117 39.79 10.74 -12.77
N ALA A 118 38.80 10.47 -13.63
CA ALA A 118 37.50 11.14 -13.59
C ALA A 118 36.50 10.44 -12.66
N VAL A 119 36.73 9.18 -12.29
CA VAL A 119 35.80 8.40 -11.46
C VAL A 119 36.41 7.99 -10.13
N THR A 120 35.79 8.43 -9.03
CA THR A 120 36.16 8.02 -7.67
C THR A 120 35.22 6.95 -7.17
N PHE A 121 35.75 5.77 -6.84
CA PHE A 121 34.98 4.67 -6.28
C PHE A 121 35.04 4.64 -4.76
N THR A 122 33.89 4.57 -4.10
CA THR A 122 33.76 4.44 -2.64
C THR A 122 32.91 3.23 -2.28
N THR A 123 33.49 2.28 -1.56
CA THR A 123 32.74 1.14 -1.01
C THR A 123 32.03 1.53 0.27
N VAL A 124 30.80 1.08 0.47
CA VAL A 124 30.01 1.34 1.70
C VAL A 124 29.47 0.07 2.33
N SER A 125 29.06 0.18 3.60
CA SER A 125 28.36 -0.83 4.37
C SER A 125 27.28 -0.19 5.27
N PRO A 126 26.28 -0.96 5.73
CA PRO A 126 25.28 -0.45 6.66
C PRO A 126 25.89 0.23 7.89
N GLY A 127 25.38 1.41 8.25
CA GLY A 127 25.90 2.25 9.33
C GLY A 127 26.86 3.35 8.88
N ASP A 128 27.39 3.28 7.66
CA ASP A 128 28.27 4.31 7.11
C ASP A 128 27.54 5.65 6.91
N ARG A 129 28.34 6.72 6.90
CA ARG A 129 27.89 8.08 6.57
C ARG A 129 28.85 8.75 5.62
N LEU A 130 28.30 9.44 4.63
CA LEU A 130 29.05 10.13 3.58
C LEU A 130 28.58 11.58 3.46
N SER A 131 29.49 12.45 3.04
CA SER A 131 29.18 13.81 2.63
C SER A 131 29.57 13.97 1.16
N LEU A 132 28.57 14.11 0.29
CA LEU A 132 28.75 14.23 -1.16
C LEU A 132 28.22 15.60 -1.60
N GLY A 133 29.10 16.59 -1.67
CA GLY A 133 28.69 17.98 -1.92
C GLY A 133 27.66 18.46 -0.88
N PRO A 134 26.42 18.82 -1.27
CA PRO A 134 25.38 19.24 -0.34
C PRO A 134 24.62 18.09 0.34
N TYR A 135 24.90 16.83 -0.01
CA TYR A 135 24.17 15.66 0.46
C TYR A 135 24.85 15.02 1.68
N ASP A 136 24.10 14.87 2.78
CA ASP A 136 24.43 13.97 3.90
C ASP A 136 23.74 12.63 3.63
N VAL A 137 24.53 11.56 3.49
CA VAL A 137 24.02 10.24 3.13
C VAL A 137 24.28 9.28 4.29
N ARG A 138 23.23 8.61 4.77
CA ARG A 138 23.33 7.45 5.67
C ARG A 138 23.08 6.17 4.89
N VAL A 139 23.93 5.19 5.10
CA VAL A 139 23.83 3.86 4.49
C VAL A 139 23.11 2.94 5.47
N LEU A 140 22.02 2.32 5.04
CA LEU A 140 21.16 1.50 5.88
C LEU A 140 21.17 0.04 5.38
N ALA A 141 20.89 -0.90 6.28
CA ALA A 141 20.82 -2.31 5.90
C ALA A 141 19.55 -2.61 5.11
N ALA A 142 19.70 -3.36 4.02
CA ALA A 142 18.59 -3.98 3.30
C ALA A 142 18.37 -5.41 3.79
N SER A 143 17.15 -5.92 3.67
CA SER A 143 16.90 -7.36 3.70
C SER A 143 16.86 -7.85 2.26
N HIS A 144 18.01 -7.93 1.58
CA HIS A 144 18.09 -8.36 0.18
C HIS A 144 19.52 -8.75 -0.19
N GLY A 145 19.73 -9.94 -0.76
CA GLY A 145 21.06 -10.40 -1.18
C GLY A 145 22.13 -10.39 -0.07
N ASP A 146 23.39 -10.54 -0.46
CA ASP A 146 24.49 -10.70 0.50
C ASP A 146 25.08 -9.36 0.98
N ASP A 147 25.04 -8.29 0.17
CA ASP A 147 25.62 -6.99 0.50
C ASP A 147 24.79 -5.77 0.10
N ALA A 148 23.48 -5.92 -0.14
CA ALA A 148 22.64 -4.79 -0.53
C ALA A 148 22.48 -3.75 0.60
N VAL A 149 22.42 -2.47 0.21
CA VAL A 149 22.22 -1.34 1.10
C VAL A 149 21.10 -0.43 0.62
N LEU A 150 20.53 0.33 1.54
CA LEU A 150 19.54 1.38 1.26
C LEU A 150 20.14 2.75 1.58
N TYR A 151 19.57 3.81 1.01
CA TYR A 151 20.10 5.16 1.19
C TYR A 151 19.07 6.09 1.84
N ASP A 152 19.52 6.80 2.86
CA ASP A 152 18.86 7.97 3.40
C ASP A 152 19.69 9.19 3.03
N VAL A 153 19.08 10.12 2.29
CA VAL A 153 19.74 11.29 1.72
C VAL A 153 19.08 12.54 2.28
N ALA A 154 19.87 13.41 2.91
CA ALA A 154 19.42 14.71 3.39
C ALA A 154 20.15 15.84 2.65
N SER A 155 19.40 16.88 2.24
CA SER A 155 19.95 18.09 1.61
C SER A 155 18.97 19.25 1.69
N GLY A 156 19.47 20.44 2.02
CA GLY A 156 18.68 21.68 2.03
C GLY A 156 17.47 21.66 2.96
N GLY A 157 17.56 20.90 4.07
CA GLY A 157 16.46 20.71 5.04
C GLY A 157 15.44 19.65 4.65
N ALA A 158 15.53 19.07 3.45
CA ALA A 158 14.69 17.95 3.00
C ALA A 158 15.42 16.61 3.17
N ARG A 159 14.65 15.53 3.33
CA ARG A 159 15.14 14.17 3.56
C ARG A 159 14.37 13.13 2.75
N LEU A 160 15.11 12.27 2.05
CA LEU A 160 14.63 11.18 1.22
C LEU A 160 15.08 9.83 1.80
N LEU A 161 14.16 8.87 1.91
CA LEU A 161 14.48 7.45 2.06
C LEU A 161 14.32 6.75 0.72
N TYR A 162 15.39 6.13 0.22
CA TYR A 162 15.38 5.26 -0.96
C TYR A 162 15.58 3.80 -0.49
N ALA A 163 14.46 3.09 -0.37
CA ALA A 163 14.36 1.75 0.21
C ALA A 163 13.94 0.72 -0.86
N THR A 164 14.89 0.38 -1.73
CA THR A 164 14.77 -0.68 -2.75
C THR A 164 16.18 -1.26 -2.98
N ASP A 165 16.38 -2.55 -3.19
CA ASP A 165 15.43 -3.63 -2.98
C ASP A 165 15.55 -4.15 -1.54
N THR A 166 14.42 -4.55 -0.95
CA THR A 166 14.36 -5.05 0.41
C THR A 166 13.07 -5.82 0.67
N GLY A 167 13.19 -6.94 1.36
CA GLY A 167 12.07 -7.50 2.12
C GLY A 167 11.68 -6.57 3.28
N ARG A 168 11.09 -7.14 4.33
CA ARG A 168 10.81 -6.37 5.56
C ARG A 168 12.10 -5.70 6.05
N LEU A 169 12.05 -4.40 6.32
CA LEU A 169 13.23 -3.65 6.75
C LEU A 169 13.82 -4.29 8.02
N PRO A 170 15.14 -4.47 8.09
CA PRO A 170 15.81 -4.91 9.31
C PRO A 170 15.47 -4.01 10.51
N ASP A 171 15.39 -4.57 11.71
CA ASP A 171 15.04 -3.81 12.92
C ASP A 171 16.03 -2.65 13.17
N GLU A 172 17.31 -2.82 12.85
CA GLU A 172 18.32 -1.77 12.93
C GLU A 172 18.08 -0.62 11.93
N THR A 173 17.56 -0.93 10.73
CA THR A 173 17.16 0.06 9.73
C THR A 173 15.93 0.83 10.18
N VAL A 174 14.94 0.14 10.75
CA VAL A 174 13.76 0.78 11.36
C VAL A 174 14.17 1.70 12.52
N ALA A 175 15.11 1.27 13.36
CA ALA A 175 15.64 2.09 14.45
C ALA A 175 16.42 3.31 13.94
N ALA A 176 17.24 3.16 12.89
CA ALA A 176 18.00 4.26 12.29
C ALA A 176 17.09 5.31 11.61
N ALA A 177 15.93 4.88 11.11
CA ALA A 177 14.90 5.73 10.52
C ALA A 177 14.00 6.42 11.57
N ALA A 178 14.06 6.02 12.84
CA ALA A 178 13.17 6.54 13.88
C ALA A 178 13.28 8.07 14.02
N GLY A 179 12.13 8.74 14.01
CA GLY A 179 12.01 10.19 14.12
C GLY A 179 12.58 10.98 12.93
N ALA A 180 12.98 10.32 11.84
CA ALA A 180 13.59 10.99 10.69
C ALA A 180 12.62 11.94 9.96
N ALA A 181 11.31 11.71 10.09
CA ALA A 181 10.24 12.49 9.48
C ALA A 181 10.53 12.82 8.01
N TYR A 182 10.70 11.78 7.18
CA TYR A 182 11.08 11.95 5.78
C TYR A 182 10.05 12.80 5.02
N ASP A 183 10.53 13.68 4.15
CA ASP A 183 9.69 14.37 3.18
C ASP A 183 9.21 13.41 2.09
N THR A 184 10.12 12.55 1.63
CA THR A 184 9.86 11.55 0.59
C THR A 184 10.35 10.17 1.02
N VAL A 185 9.52 9.15 0.81
CA VAL A 185 9.89 7.75 0.96
C VAL A 185 9.60 7.02 -0.35
N LEU A 186 10.65 6.53 -0.98
CA LEU A 186 10.57 5.62 -2.11
C LEU A 186 10.75 4.20 -1.55
N LEU A 187 9.67 3.43 -1.50
CA LEU A 187 9.64 2.10 -0.89
C LEU A 187 9.24 1.06 -1.93
N GLU A 188 9.98 -0.04 -1.99
CA GLU A 188 9.68 -1.12 -2.93
C GLU A 188 8.30 -1.75 -2.68
N GLU A 189 7.59 -2.10 -3.74
CA GLU A 189 6.38 -2.91 -3.71
C GLU A 189 6.39 -3.86 -4.92
N THR A 190 7.26 -4.85 -4.86
CA THR A 190 7.60 -5.65 -6.03
C THR A 190 6.46 -6.57 -6.47
N PHE A 191 5.90 -7.35 -5.54
CA PHE A 191 5.12 -8.54 -5.89
C PHE A 191 3.60 -8.39 -5.85
N GLY A 192 3.05 -7.23 -5.49
CA GLY A 192 1.63 -6.98 -5.62
C GLY A 192 0.77 -7.99 -4.86
N ASP A 193 -0.05 -8.74 -5.60
CA ASP A 193 -0.94 -9.77 -5.03
C ASP A 193 -0.25 -11.14 -4.83
N LYS A 194 0.99 -11.31 -5.28
CA LYS A 194 1.74 -12.57 -5.16
C LYS A 194 2.48 -12.58 -3.82
N ALA A 195 1.95 -13.27 -2.82
CA ALA A 195 2.55 -13.39 -1.49
C ALA A 195 3.52 -14.58 -1.35
N ASP A 196 3.39 -15.60 -2.19
CA ASP A 196 4.20 -16.83 -2.21
C ASP A 196 5.39 -16.72 -3.18
N HIS A 197 6.04 -15.56 -3.22
CA HIS A 197 7.15 -15.29 -4.12
C HIS A 197 8.48 -15.93 -3.65
N GLY A 198 8.66 -16.16 -2.35
CA GLY A 198 9.82 -16.86 -1.80
C GLY A 198 11.15 -16.08 -1.93
N THR A 199 11.06 -14.76 -2.04
CA THR A 199 12.20 -13.84 -2.22
C THR A 199 12.14 -12.72 -1.20
N ASP A 200 13.25 -12.01 -1.00
CA ASP A 200 13.33 -10.90 -0.05
C ASP A 200 12.88 -9.58 -0.70
N HIS A 201 11.57 -9.47 -0.93
CA HIS A 201 10.89 -8.29 -1.46
C HIS A 201 9.54 -8.08 -0.78
N LEU A 202 8.97 -6.90 -0.95
CA LEU A 202 7.63 -6.59 -0.48
C LEU A 202 6.56 -6.97 -1.51
N HIS A 203 5.38 -7.24 -0.98
CA HIS A 203 4.12 -7.37 -1.70
C HIS A 203 3.08 -6.50 -0.98
N LEU A 204 1.87 -6.33 -1.52
CA LEU A 204 0.89 -5.36 -0.98
C LEU A 204 0.63 -5.51 0.54
N THR A 205 0.59 -6.74 1.06
CA THR A 205 0.39 -6.98 2.49
C THR A 205 1.59 -6.52 3.32
N THR A 206 2.80 -6.98 2.98
CA THR A 206 4.02 -6.66 3.74
C THR A 206 4.44 -5.20 3.55
N PHE A 207 4.11 -4.58 2.41
CA PHE A 207 4.23 -3.14 2.19
C PHE A 207 3.40 -2.33 3.20
N ALA A 208 2.12 -2.69 3.38
CA ALA A 208 1.25 -2.03 4.36
C ALA A 208 1.78 -2.20 5.79
N ASP A 209 2.27 -3.40 6.13
CA ASP A 209 2.88 -3.66 7.43
C ASP A 209 4.18 -2.85 7.64
N GLN A 210 4.99 -2.69 6.58
CA GLN A 210 6.20 -1.86 6.61
C GLN A 210 5.88 -0.38 6.84
N LEU A 211 4.85 0.16 6.18
CA LEU A 211 4.38 1.52 6.41
C LEU A 211 3.86 1.73 7.84
N ARG A 212 3.14 0.75 8.40
CA ARG A 212 2.70 0.77 9.79
C ARG A 212 3.88 0.87 10.75
N LEU A 213 4.95 0.10 10.52
CA LEU A 213 6.17 0.15 11.32
C LEU A 213 6.87 1.52 11.23
N LEU A 214 7.07 2.03 10.01
CA LEU A 214 7.71 3.33 9.78
C LEU A 214 6.93 4.49 10.42
N ARG A 215 5.59 4.44 10.40
CA ARG A 215 4.73 5.40 11.11
C ARG A 215 4.86 5.29 12.62
N GLY A 216 4.90 4.06 13.15
CA GLY A 216 5.03 3.81 14.58
C GLY A 216 6.30 4.40 15.18
N VAL A 217 7.38 4.50 14.39
CA VAL A 217 8.64 5.12 14.81
C VAL A 217 8.79 6.58 14.35
N GLY A 218 7.75 7.19 13.77
CA GLY A 218 7.75 8.58 13.33
C GLY A 218 8.64 8.87 12.10
N ALA A 219 9.03 7.83 11.35
CA ALA A 219 9.77 7.99 10.10
C ALA A 219 8.87 8.48 8.95
N VAL A 220 7.63 8.00 8.91
CA VAL A 220 6.56 8.42 7.98
C VAL A 220 5.49 9.16 8.76
N GLN A 221 5.12 10.35 8.30
CA GLN A 221 4.10 11.23 8.89
C GLN A 221 3.03 11.61 7.85
N ASP A 222 2.00 12.34 8.26
CA ASP A 222 0.91 12.75 7.35
C ASP A 222 1.38 13.66 6.19
N GLY A 223 2.52 14.35 6.38
CA GLY A 223 3.17 15.15 5.33
C GLY A 223 4.09 14.36 4.39
N THR A 224 4.48 13.14 4.75
CA THR A 224 5.43 12.34 3.96
C THR A 224 4.83 11.89 2.64
N ASP A 225 5.53 12.13 1.53
CA ASP A 225 5.20 11.59 0.22
C ASP A 225 5.77 10.18 0.05
N VAL A 226 4.90 9.19 0.20
CA VAL A 226 5.25 7.77 0.04
C VAL A 226 4.93 7.33 -1.39
N VAL A 227 5.97 6.96 -2.14
CA VAL A 227 5.84 6.45 -3.52
C VAL A 227 6.29 5.00 -3.57
N ALA A 228 5.39 4.12 -4.01
CA ALA A 228 5.71 2.74 -4.28
C ALA A 228 6.53 2.63 -5.58
N ILE A 229 7.67 1.94 -5.52
CA ILE A 229 8.62 1.74 -6.62
C ILE A 229 8.94 0.25 -6.79
N HIS A 230 9.79 -0.09 -7.77
CA HIS A 230 10.17 -1.48 -8.08
C HIS A 230 9.00 -2.41 -8.42
N LEU A 231 7.98 -1.87 -9.12
CA LEU A 231 6.70 -2.53 -9.36
C LEU A 231 6.79 -3.60 -10.46
N SER A 232 6.50 -4.86 -10.14
CA SER A 232 6.42 -5.93 -11.15
C SER A 232 5.03 -6.14 -11.74
N HIS A 233 4.95 -6.93 -12.80
CA HIS A 233 3.67 -7.36 -13.41
C HIS A 233 2.76 -8.22 -12.52
N HIS A 234 3.21 -8.62 -11.32
CA HIS A 234 2.38 -9.30 -10.33
C HIS A 234 1.43 -8.34 -9.62
N ASN A 235 1.64 -7.04 -9.80
CA ASN A 235 0.70 -6.02 -9.39
C ASN A 235 -0.59 -6.04 -10.21
N PRO A 236 -1.73 -5.68 -9.59
CA PRO A 236 -2.94 -5.38 -10.36
C PRO A 236 -2.68 -4.18 -11.29
N PRO A 237 -3.49 -3.99 -12.35
CA PRO A 237 -3.36 -2.83 -13.24
C PRO A 237 -3.25 -1.51 -12.48
N THR A 238 -2.51 -0.55 -13.03
CA THR A 238 -2.08 0.68 -12.33
C THR A 238 -3.21 1.40 -11.61
N ALA A 239 -4.41 1.48 -12.19
CA ALA A 239 -5.56 2.13 -11.55
C ALA A 239 -6.00 1.45 -10.24
N GLU A 240 -6.00 0.11 -10.22
CA GLU A 240 -6.35 -0.66 -9.03
C GLU A 240 -5.21 -0.60 -8.01
N LEU A 241 -3.95 -0.68 -8.45
CA LEU A 241 -2.79 -0.52 -7.57
C LEU A 241 -2.80 0.86 -6.88
N ALA A 242 -2.98 1.93 -7.66
CA ALA A 242 -3.04 3.30 -7.16
C ALA A 242 -4.15 3.48 -6.12
N ARG A 243 -5.34 2.93 -6.39
CA ARG A 243 -6.46 2.94 -5.43
C ARG A 243 -6.08 2.24 -4.13
N ARG A 244 -5.46 1.06 -4.21
CA ARG A 244 -5.09 0.28 -3.01
C ARG A 244 -4.04 0.97 -2.16
N LEU A 245 -3.02 1.56 -2.79
CA LEU A 245 -1.94 2.27 -2.09
C LEU A 245 -2.43 3.58 -1.48
N ALA A 246 -3.38 4.28 -2.13
CA ALA A 246 -3.96 5.51 -1.62
C ALA A 246 -4.64 5.32 -0.25
N ASP A 247 -5.21 4.13 0.00
CA ASP A 247 -5.82 3.80 1.30
C ASP A 247 -4.81 3.83 2.47
N TRP A 248 -3.53 3.63 2.14
CA TRP A 248 -2.40 3.68 3.05
C TRP A 248 -1.57 4.95 2.88
N GLY A 249 -2.10 5.99 2.24
CA GLY A 249 -1.40 7.26 2.04
C GLY A 249 -0.13 7.16 1.18
N ALA A 250 -0.04 6.12 0.35
CA ALA A 250 1.01 5.94 -0.66
C ALA A 250 0.44 6.11 -2.07
N ARG A 251 1.30 6.30 -3.06
CA ARG A 251 0.91 6.43 -4.46
C ARG A 251 1.88 5.74 -5.39
N VAL A 252 1.44 5.52 -6.63
CA VAL A 252 2.32 5.22 -7.75
C VAL A 252 2.43 6.44 -8.64
N VAL A 253 3.56 6.57 -9.34
CA VAL A 253 3.80 7.60 -10.34
C VAL A 253 4.28 6.97 -11.62
N ASP A 254 4.14 7.65 -12.75
CA ASP A 254 4.72 7.20 -14.00
C ASP A 254 6.22 7.54 -14.05
N ASP A 255 6.97 6.81 -14.87
CA ASP A 255 8.37 7.13 -15.16
C ASP A 255 8.50 8.55 -15.72
N GLY A 256 9.55 9.26 -15.32
CA GLY A 256 9.81 10.67 -15.63
C GLY A 256 9.16 11.67 -14.66
N THR A 257 8.30 11.22 -13.74
CA THR A 257 7.64 12.11 -12.77
C THR A 257 8.65 12.77 -11.83
N SER A 258 8.59 14.10 -11.71
CA SER A 258 9.25 14.86 -10.63
C SER A 258 8.31 14.97 -9.43
N LEU A 259 8.85 14.78 -8.24
CA LEU A 259 8.13 14.81 -6.96
C LEU A 259 8.21 16.19 -6.29
N ALA A 260 8.70 17.23 -6.98
CA ALA A 260 8.79 18.58 -6.41
C ALA A 260 7.39 19.19 -6.18
N GLY A 261 7.07 19.54 -4.93
CA GLY A 261 5.89 20.33 -4.58
C GLY A 261 4.95 19.62 -3.59
N THR A 262 4.16 20.45 -2.88
CA THR A 262 3.21 20.01 -1.86
C THR A 262 2.26 18.93 -2.37
N ARG A 263 2.27 17.78 -1.68
CA ARG A 263 1.28 16.72 -1.84
C ARG A 263 -0.14 17.27 -1.60
N PRO A 264 -1.16 16.85 -2.37
CA PRO A 264 -2.54 17.04 -1.92
C PRO A 264 -2.68 16.36 -0.56
N ALA A 265 -3.15 17.08 0.46
CA ALA A 265 -3.45 16.46 1.74
C ALA A 265 -4.38 15.27 1.48
N PRO A 266 -4.09 14.06 2.02
CA PRO A 266 -5.01 12.95 1.89
C PRO A 266 -6.38 13.41 2.37
N ARG A 267 -7.44 13.13 1.61
CA ARG A 267 -8.80 13.31 2.13
C ARG A 267 -8.94 12.31 3.26
N GLU A 268 -9.10 12.78 4.48
CA GLU A 268 -9.31 11.90 5.62
C GLU A 268 -10.70 11.27 5.49
N VAL A 269 -10.73 10.04 4.94
CA VAL A 269 -11.94 9.22 4.88
C VAL A 269 -12.08 8.53 6.22
N THR A 270 -13.05 8.97 7.01
CA THR A 270 -13.34 8.38 8.31
C THR A 270 -14.31 7.22 8.19
N ARG A 271 -15.23 7.19 7.22
CA ARG A 271 -16.21 6.11 7.08
C ARG A 271 -16.15 5.47 5.70
N THR A 272 -16.04 4.15 5.71
CA THR A 272 -16.10 3.31 4.51
C THR A 272 -17.14 2.21 4.67
N LEU A 273 -17.97 2.01 3.64
CA LEU A 273 -18.94 0.91 3.57
C LEU A 273 -18.60 0.02 2.39
N VAL A 274 -18.34 -1.26 2.65
CA VAL A 274 -18.04 -2.27 1.64
C VAL A 274 -19.25 -3.19 1.44
N LEU A 275 -19.91 -3.03 0.29
CA LEU A 275 -21.10 -3.76 -0.13
C LEU A 275 -20.74 -4.86 -1.13
N GLY A 276 -21.41 -6.00 -1.08
CA GLY A 276 -21.25 -7.04 -2.10
C GLY A 276 -22.03 -8.32 -1.82
N GLY A 277 -21.97 -9.28 -2.73
CA GLY A 277 -22.57 -10.59 -2.51
C GLY A 277 -21.87 -11.42 -1.42
N ALA A 278 -22.50 -12.52 -1.03
CA ALA A 278 -21.81 -13.54 -0.24
C ALA A 278 -20.57 -14.04 -1.00
N ARG A 279 -19.44 -14.20 -0.30
CA ARG A 279 -18.14 -14.62 -0.87
C ARG A 279 -17.61 -13.70 -1.98
N SER A 280 -18.02 -12.44 -2.03
CA SER A 280 -17.55 -11.50 -3.06
C SER A 280 -16.14 -10.95 -2.82
N GLY A 281 -15.58 -11.11 -1.61
CA GLY A 281 -14.28 -10.53 -1.20
C GLY A 281 -14.39 -9.32 -0.28
N LYS A 282 -15.60 -8.89 0.08
CA LYS A 282 -15.87 -7.70 0.92
C LYS A 282 -15.13 -7.65 2.27
N SER A 283 -15.04 -8.76 3.02
CA SER A 283 -14.31 -8.79 4.29
C SER A 283 -12.80 -8.61 4.08
N ARG A 284 -12.23 -9.25 3.06
CA ARG A 284 -10.81 -9.08 2.69
C ARG A 284 -10.49 -7.63 2.28
N GLU A 285 -11.39 -6.97 1.56
CA GLU A 285 -11.24 -5.54 1.23
C GLU A 285 -11.32 -4.67 2.49
N ALA A 286 -12.26 -4.95 3.39
CA ALA A 286 -12.37 -4.19 4.65
C ALA A 286 -11.13 -4.34 5.54
N GLU A 287 -10.55 -5.54 5.60
CA GLU A 287 -9.31 -5.77 6.33
C GLU A 287 -8.12 -5.04 5.69
N ARG A 288 -8.03 -5.06 4.35
CA ARG A 288 -6.99 -4.35 3.61
C ARG A 288 -6.99 -2.85 3.91
N LEU A 289 -8.16 -2.25 4.03
CA LEU A 289 -8.36 -0.81 4.30
C LEU A 289 -7.79 -0.32 5.64
N LEU A 290 -7.55 -1.22 6.58
CA LEU A 290 -7.07 -0.91 7.94
C LEU A 290 -5.73 -1.57 8.25
N ARG A 291 -5.13 -2.28 7.29
CA ARG A 291 -3.90 -3.07 7.51
C ARG A 291 -2.69 -2.24 7.92
N ASP A 292 -2.61 -0.99 7.46
CA ASP A 292 -1.54 -0.05 7.78
C ASP A 292 -1.69 0.61 9.17
N ARG A 293 -2.72 0.23 9.94
CA ARG A 293 -3.03 0.83 11.25
C ARG A 293 -2.43 0.00 12.37
N ALA A 294 -1.85 0.69 13.36
CA ALA A 294 -1.18 0.06 14.50
C ALA A 294 -2.15 -0.70 15.40
N GLU A 295 -3.39 -0.22 15.52
CA GLU A 295 -4.45 -0.82 16.31
C GLU A 295 -5.76 -0.78 15.52
N VAL A 296 -6.53 -1.86 15.62
CA VAL A 296 -7.88 -1.97 15.07
C VAL A 296 -8.73 -2.78 16.04
N VAL A 297 -9.99 -2.38 16.21
CA VAL A 297 -11.01 -3.19 16.89
C VAL A 297 -11.89 -3.84 15.84
N TYR A 298 -11.72 -5.15 15.68
CA TYR A 298 -12.58 -6.00 14.87
C TYR A 298 -13.87 -6.26 15.65
N VAL A 299 -15.01 -5.84 15.10
CA VAL A 299 -16.34 -5.98 15.69
C VAL A 299 -17.07 -7.12 14.99
N ALA A 300 -17.16 -8.26 15.67
CA ALA A 300 -17.88 -9.43 15.20
C ALA A 300 -19.35 -9.37 15.66
N THR A 301 -20.28 -9.26 14.71
CA THR A 301 -21.73 -9.20 15.01
C THR A 301 -22.41 -10.57 14.85
N ALA A 302 -21.66 -11.57 14.40
CA ALA A 302 -22.04 -12.96 14.24
C ALA A 302 -22.63 -13.59 15.52
N TYR A 303 -23.39 -14.68 15.36
CA TYR A 303 -23.75 -15.56 16.49
C TYR A 303 -22.49 -16.27 17.00
N PRO A 304 -22.43 -16.61 18.30
CA PRO A 304 -21.37 -17.46 18.84
C PRO A 304 -21.26 -18.78 18.05
N ALA A 305 -20.05 -19.35 18.05
CA ALA A 305 -19.72 -20.51 17.21
C ALA A 305 -20.37 -21.83 17.67
N ASP A 306 -20.98 -21.87 18.85
CA ASP A 306 -21.31 -23.07 19.64
C ASP A 306 -22.49 -23.92 19.15
N HIS A 307 -23.00 -23.68 17.94
CA HIS A 307 -24.21 -24.34 17.43
C HIS A 307 -24.07 -25.02 16.07
N ASP A 308 -22.93 -24.89 15.38
CA ASP A 308 -22.71 -25.46 14.04
C ASP A 308 -21.20 -25.61 13.77
N ASP A 309 -20.76 -26.83 13.44
CA ASP A 309 -19.36 -27.16 13.17
C ASP A 309 -18.82 -26.46 11.90
N GLU A 310 -19.66 -26.30 10.86
CA GLU A 310 -19.30 -25.56 9.64
C GLU A 310 -19.14 -24.06 9.95
N TRP A 311 -20.02 -23.52 10.79
CA TRP A 311 -19.92 -22.15 11.27
C TRP A 311 -18.69 -21.92 12.15
N SER A 312 -18.42 -22.86 13.06
CA SER A 312 -17.25 -22.84 13.93
C SER A 312 -15.95 -22.79 13.16
N GLU A 313 -15.81 -23.66 12.15
CA GLU A 313 -14.62 -23.70 11.31
C GLU A 313 -14.47 -22.42 10.50
N ARG A 314 -15.58 -21.86 9.99
CA ARG A 314 -15.57 -20.57 9.29
C ARG A 314 -15.12 -19.42 10.20
N VAL A 315 -15.60 -19.37 11.44
CA VAL A 315 -15.16 -18.38 12.44
C VAL A 315 -13.67 -18.56 12.77
N ARG A 316 -13.20 -19.80 12.90
CA ARG A 316 -11.80 -20.12 13.19
C ARG A 316 -10.87 -19.63 12.08
N LEU A 317 -11.16 -19.96 10.83
CA LEU A 317 -10.39 -19.48 9.67
C LEU A 317 -10.38 -17.96 9.60
N HIS A 318 -11.55 -17.35 9.78
CA HIS A 318 -11.68 -15.89 9.74
C HIS A 318 -11.00 -15.15 10.90
N ARG A 319 -10.72 -15.84 12.02
CA ARG A 319 -9.88 -15.31 13.10
C ARG A 319 -8.39 -15.48 12.80
N ALA A 320 -8.00 -16.58 12.18
CA ALA A 320 -6.60 -16.88 11.86
C ALA A 320 -6.01 -15.94 10.80
N ASP A 321 -6.83 -15.41 9.89
CA ASP A 321 -6.39 -14.48 8.83
C ASP A 321 -6.18 -13.03 9.32
N ARG A 322 -6.55 -12.73 10.58
CA ARG A 322 -6.46 -11.36 11.13
C ARG A 322 -5.04 -11.05 11.59
N PRO A 323 -4.58 -9.80 11.44
CA PRO A 323 -3.31 -9.40 12.04
C PRO A 323 -3.32 -9.55 13.56
N ASP A 324 -2.26 -10.11 14.13
CA ASP A 324 -2.13 -10.38 15.58
C ASP A 324 -2.23 -9.12 16.46
N HIS A 325 -1.96 -7.96 15.88
CA HIS A 325 -2.05 -6.67 16.57
C HIS A 325 -3.48 -6.10 16.62
N TRP A 326 -4.47 -6.81 16.10
CA TRP A 326 -5.88 -6.40 16.15
C TRP A 326 -6.59 -7.03 17.34
N SER A 327 -7.45 -6.25 17.98
CA SER A 327 -8.34 -6.75 19.02
C SER A 327 -9.68 -7.17 18.42
N THR A 328 -10.35 -8.16 19.00
CA THR A 328 -11.69 -8.60 18.57
C THR A 328 -12.69 -8.41 19.71
N VAL A 329 -13.85 -7.82 19.40
CA VAL A 329 -14.98 -7.67 20.31
C VAL A 329 -16.23 -8.27 19.66
N GLU A 330 -16.88 -9.19 20.36
CA GLU A 330 -18.17 -9.76 19.95
C GLU A 330 -19.31 -8.97 20.60
N THR A 331 -20.03 -8.17 19.82
CA THR A 331 -21.10 -7.33 20.34
C THR A 331 -22.11 -6.92 19.27
N LEU A 332 -23.30 -6.55 19.71
CA LEU A 332 -24.33 -5.89 18.90
C LEU A 332 -24.43 -4.38 19.19
N ASP A 333 -23.75 -3.89 20.23
CA ASP A 333 -23.75 -2.49 20.63
C ASP A 333 -22.81 -1.67 19.74
N LEU A 334 -23.18 -1.56 18.46
CA LEU A 334 -22.45 -0.73 17.50
C LEU A 334 -22.57 0.76 17.84
N VAL A 335 -23.69 1.20 18.41
CA VAL A 335 -23.91 2.59 18.82
C VAL A 335 -22.93 3.01 19.90
N GLY A 336 -22.76 2.21 20.96
CA GLY A 336 -21.77 2.46 22.00
C GLY A 336 -20.34 2.53 21.46
N LEU A 337 -19.97 1.61 20.56
CA LEU A 337 -18.65 1.62 19.93
C LEU A 337 -18.41 2.84 19.04
N LEU A 338 -19.41 3.26 18.26
CA LEU A 338 -19.31 4.39 17.34
C LEU A 338 -19.29 5.75 18.06
N THR A 339 -19.89 5.83 19.24
CA THR A 339 -19.97 7.08 20.04
C THR A 339 -18.77 7.26 20.98
N ALA A 340 -18.13 6.17 21.39
CA ALA A 340 -16.88 6.23 22.13
C ALA A 340 -15.70 6.65 21.22
N ASP A 341 -14.70 7.30 21.80
CA ASP A 341 -13.39 7.50 21.16
C ASP A 341 -12.58 6.19 21.17
N GLY A 342 -11.62 6.06 20.27
CA GLY A 342 -10.67 4.93 20.27
C GLY A 342 -10.12 4.56 18.90
N SER A 343 -9.45 3.40 18.84
CA SER A 343 -8.80 2.89 17.63
C SER A 343 -9.81 2.67 16.48
N PRO A 344 -9.38 2.59 15.21
CA PRO A 344 -10.28 2.28 14.10
C PRO A 344 -11.15 1.03 14.31
N LEU A 345 -12.35 1.03 13.73
CA LEU A 345 -13.31 -0.08 13.79
C LEU A 345 -13.41 -0.81 12.45
N LEU A 346 -13.42 -2.15 12.48
CA LEU A 346 -13.88 -2.99 11.37
C LEU A 346 -15.14 -3.74 11.79
N VAL A 347 -16.30 -3.43 11.20
CA VAL A 347 -17.58 -4.08 11.51
C VAL A 347 -17.87 -5.19 10.50
N ASP A 348 -17.82 -6.45 10.93
CA ASP A 348 -18.19 -7.62 10.13
C ASP A 348 -19.29 -8.44 10.85
N CYS A 349 -20.55 -8.31 10.47
CA CYS A 349 -21.08 -7.42 9.42
C CYS A 349 -22.44 -6.83 9.79
N LEU A 350 -22.83 -5.75 9.09
CA LEU A 350 -24.15 -5.13 9.25
C LEU A 350 -25.29 -6.09 8.91
N THR A 351 -25.04 -7.09 8.05
CA THR A 351 -26.02 -8.13 7.72
C THR A 351 -26.37 -8.99 8.93
N LEU A 352 -25.37 -9.53 9.64
CA LEU A 352 -25.63 -10.35 10.83
C LEU A 352 -26.09 -9.51 12.02
N TRP A 353 -25.67 -8.24 12.09
CA TRP A 353 -26.23 -7.29 13.04
C TRP A 353 -27.74 -7.14 12.83
N LEU A 354 -28.20 -6.87 11.61
CA LEU A 354 -29.62 -6.74 11.31
C LEU A 354 -30.40 -8.04 11.57
N THR A 355 -29.83 -9.19 11.19
CA THR A 355 -30.44 -10.51 11.51
C THR A 355 -30.72 -10.62 13.01
N ARG A 356 -29.73 -10.28 13.86
CA ARG A 356 -29.86 -10.39 15.32
C ARG A 356 -30.77 -9.32 15.94
N VAL A 357 -30.85 -8.13 15.35
CA VAL A 357 -31.84 -7.11 15.73
C VAL A 357 -33.25 -7.61 15.41
N MET A 358 -33.45 -8.26 14.26
CA MET A 358 -34.74 -8.85 13.91
C MET A 358 -35.14 -9.99 14.85
N ASP A 359 -34.21 -10.87 15.23
CA ASP A 359 -34.44 -11.92 16.24
C ASP A 359 -34.91 -11.33 17.57
N ARG A 360 -34.20 -10.32 18.08
CA ARG A 360 -34.47 -9.69 19.39
C ARG A 360 -35.90 -9.17 19.50
N HIS A 361 -36.47 -8.70 18.39
CA HIS A 361 -37.82 -8.12 18.34
C HIS A 361 -38.88 -9.05 17.73
N ASP A 362 -38.56 -10.34 17.55
CA ASP A 362 -39.44 -11.32 16.87
C ASP A 362 -39.92 -10.84 15.47
N ALA A 363 -39.08 -10.07 14.77
CA ALA A 363 -39.43 -9.41 13.52
C ALA A 363 -39.58 -10.36 12.33
N TRP A 364 -39.32 -11.66 12.51
CA TRP A 364 -39.56 -12.71 11.53
C TRP A 364 -41.04 -13.13 11.47
N SER A 365 -41.77 -13.00 12.58
CA SER A 365 -43.20 -13.27 12.67
C SER A 365 -44.02 -12.17 11.98
N ASP A 366 -44.99 -12.57 11.15
CA ASP A 366 -45.89 -11.61 10.48
C ASP A 366 -46.74 -10.82 11.49
N ALA A 367 -47.14 -11.47 12.59
CA ALA A 367 -47.95 -10.84 13.64
C ALA A 367 -47.16 -9.78 14.42
N ALA A 368 -45.92 -10.10 14.80
CA ALA A 368 -45.04 -9.16 15.51
C ALA A 368 -44.61 -8.01 14.59
N TRP A 369 -44.31 -8.31 13.31
CA TRP A 369 -43.96 -7.30 12.32
C TRP A 369 -45.08 -6.27 12.07
N GLY A 370 -46.33 -6.73 12.00
CA GLY A 370 -47.51 -5.88 11.81
C GLY A 370 -47.85 -4.99 13.00
N SER A 371 -47.23 -5.21 14.16
CA SER A 371 -47.49 -4.47 15.40
C SER A 371 -46.30 -3.59 15.80
N ALA A 372 -45.46 -4.04 16.73
CA ALA A 372 -44.39 -3.23 17.32
C ALA A 372 -42.99 -3.49 16.72
N ALA A 373 -42.73 -4.71 16.22
CA ALA A 373 -41.39 -5.13 15.84
C ALA A 373 -40.81 -4.26 14.70
N ARG A 374 -41.63 -3.88 13.73
CA ARG A 374 -41.21 -2.98 12.64
C ARG A 374 -40.71 -1.64 13.13
N LYS A 375 -41.38 -1.03 14.12
CA LYS A 375 -40.94 0.23 14.70
C LYS A 375 -39.64 0.03 15.48
N ALA A 376 -39.55 -1.01 16.30
CA ALA A 376 -38.38 -1.30 17.10
C ALA A 376 -37.11 -1.52 16.25
N VAL A 377 -37.21 -2.31 15.16
CA VAL A 377 -36.11 -2.51 14.21
C VAL A 377 -35.68 -1.18 13.56
N ARG A 378 -36.64 -0.34 13.17
CA ARG A 378 -36.35 0.99 12.60
C ARG A 378 -35.67 1.92 13.59
N ASP A 379 -36.13 1.96 14.84
CA ASP A 379 -35.53 2.79 15.88
C ASP A 379 -34.07 2.37 16.12
N GLU A 380 -33.74 1.08 16.11
CA GLU A 380 -32.35 0.60 16.21
C GLU A 380 -31.50 0.96 14.97
N VAL A 381 -32.07 0.86 13.76
CA VAL A 381 -31.40 1.30 12.52
C VAL A 381 -31.13 2.80 12.54
N ASP A 382 -32.10 3.61 12.94
CA ASP A 382 -31.97 5.07 13.02
C ASP A 382 -30.91 5.47 14.07
N ALA A 383 -30.86 4.78 15.20
CA ALA A 383 -29.83 4.98 16.21
C ALA A 383 -28.43 4.64 15.68
N LEU A 384 -28.28 3.50 14.98
CA LEU A 384 -27.02 3.12 14.33
C LEU A 384 -26.58 4.17 13.30
N VAL A 385 -27.48 4.61 12.43
CA VAL A 385 -27.17 5.62 11.40
C VAL A 385 -26.83 6.97 12.03
N GLY A 386 -27.50 7.35 13.12
CA GLY A 386 -27.18 8.53 13.91
C GLY A 386 -25.75 8.48 14.48
N ALA A 387 -25.38 7.35 15.10
CA ALA A 387 -24.04 7.14 15.63
C ALA A 387 -22.97 7.10 14.52
N TRP A 388 -23.27 6.44 13.40
CA TRP A 388 -22.41 6.41 12.22
C TRP A 388 -22.14 7.81 11.68
N ARG A 389 -23.16 8.69 11.61
CA ARG A 389 -23.00 10.09 11.18
C ARG A 389 -22.15 10.93 12.14
N ALA A 390 -22.20 10.63 13.43
CA ALA A 390 -21.54 11.42 14.46
C ALA A 390 -20.11 10.94 14.78
N THR A 391 -19.75 9.71 14.41
CA THR A 391 -18.45 9.14 14.79
C THR A 391 -17.27 9.91 14.19
N THR A 392 -16.25 10.11 15.02
CA THR A 392 -14.94 10.66 14.64
C THR A 392 -13.91 9.55 14.41
N ARG A 393 -14.23 8.32 14.80
CA ARG A 393 -13.37 7.15 14.57
C ARG A 393 -13.33 6.84 13.08
N ARG A 394 -12.21 6.27 12.63
CA ARG A 394 -12.17 5.60 11.33
C ARG A 394 -12.94 4.28 11.44
N VAL A 395 -13.93 4.08 10.58
CA VAL A 395 -14.82 2.91 10.59
C VAL A 395 -14.95 2.33 9.19
N VAL A 396 -14.71 1.03 9.08
CA VAL A 396 -14.98 0.25 7.87
C VAL A 396 -16.05 -0.79 8.19
N ALA A 397 -17.20 -0.72 7.54
CA ALA A 397 -18.29 -1.67 7.72
C ALA A 397 -18.48 -2.54 6.49
N VAL A 398 -18.77 -3.81 6.73
CA VAL A 398 -19.07 -4.81 5.71
C VAL A 398 -20.57 -5.08 5.71
N SER A 399 -21.19 -5.16 4.53
CA SER A 399 -22.59 -5.58 4.40
C SER A 399 -22.85 -6.34 3.10
N ASN A 400 -23.76 -7.30 3.16
CA ASN A 400 -24.23 -8.02 1.97
C ASN A 400 -25.28 -7.19 1.21
N GLU A 401 -25.13 -7.14 -0.11
CA GLU A 401 -26.16 -6.62 -1.02
C GLU A 401 -27.14 -7.74 -1.40
N VAL A 402 -28.06 -8.06 -0.48
CA VAL A 402 -29.04 -9.16 -0.63
C VAL A 402 -30.04 -8.89 -1.75
N GLY A 403 -30.25 -7.62 -2.12
CA GLY A 403 -31.18 -7.21 -3.17
C GLY A 403 -30.86 -7.80 -4.55
N GLN A 404 -29.59 -8.13 -4.80
CA GLN A 404 -29.09 -8.73 -6.05
C GLN A 404 -29.21 -10.27 -6.10
N GLY A 405 -29.69 -10.91 -5.03
CA GLY A 405 -29.93 -12.36 -4.97
C GLY A 405 -31.30 -12.80 -5.47
N VAL A 406 -31.60 -14.09 -5.32
CA VAL A 406 -32.93 -14.66 -5.60
C VAL A 406 -33.98 -14.05 -4.68
N VAL A 407 -35.16 -13.76 -5.22
CA VAL A 407 -36.29 -13.30 -4.42
C VAL A 407 -36.76 -14.44 -3.50
N PRO A 408 -36.77 -14.27 -2.17
CA PRO A 408 -37.16 -15.35 -1.28
C PRO A 408 -38.65 -15.73 -1.41
N ASP A 409 -38.94 -17.03 -1.30
CA ASP A 409 -40.31 -17.56 -1.36
C ASP A 409 -41.13 -17.21 -0.11
N THR A 410 -40.45 -17.01 1.03
CA THR A 410 -41.10 -16.65 2.30
C THR A 410 -41.31 -15.15 2.45
N ALA A 411 -42.40 -14.76 3.13
CA ALA A 411 -42.69 -13.35 3.43
C ALA A 411 -41.60 -12.73 4.33
N SER A 412 -41.11 -13.50 5.30
CA SER A 412 -40.02 -13.10 6.21
C SER A 412 -38.69 -12.91 5.46
N GLY A 413 -38.38 -13.77 4.48
CA GLY A 413 -37.20 -13.61 3.62
C GLY A 413 -37.27 -12.35 2.76
N ARG A 414 -38.42 -12.07 2.13
CA ARG A 414 -38.62 -10.82 1.37
C ARG A 414 -38.50 -9.59 2.28
N ARG A 415 -39.05 -9.64 3.49
CA ARG A 415 -38.90 -8.59 4.50
C ARG A 415 -37.43 -8.32 4.83
N PHE A 416 -36.65 -9.36 5.14
CA PHE A 416 -35.23 -9.20 5.44
C PHE A 416 -34.46 -8.60 4.26
N ARG A 417 -34.71 -9.08 3.03
CA ARG A 417 -34.12 -8.49 1.82
C ARG A 417 -34.41 -6.99 1.71
N ASP A 418 -35.66 -6.58 1.91
CA ASP A 418 -36.06 -5.17 1.82
C ASP A 418 -35.45 -4.31 2.94
N GLU A 419 -35.44 -4.80 4.19
CA GLU A 419 -34.85 -4.06 5.32
C GLU A 419 -33.32 -3.98 5.20
N MET A 420 -32.67 -5.02 4.68
CA MET A 420 -31.23 -4.98 4.39
C MET A 420 -30.90 -3.93 3.33
N GLY A 421 -31.71 -3.85 2.26
CA GLY A 421 -31.58 -2.79 1.24
C GLY A 421 -31.78 -1.38 1.81
N ARG A 422 -32.75 -1.21 2.72
CA ARG A 422 -32.97 0.08 3.42
C ARG A 422 -31.78 0.45 4.32
N LEU A 423 -31.28 -0.49 5.12
CA LEU A 423 -30.11 -0.26 5.97
C LEU A 423 -28.87 0.11 5.15
N ASN A 424 -28.58 -0.64 4.07
CA ASN A 424 -27.46 -0.34 3.17
C ASN A 424 -27.58 1.08 2.59
N ALA A 425 -28.76 1.45 2.09
CA ALA A 425 -28.98 2.79 1.52
C ALA A 425 -28.80 3.92 2.56
N LEU A 426 -29.30 3.74 3.78
CA LEU A 426 -29.18 4.73 4.85
C LEU A 426 -27.75 4.93 5.33
N VAL A 427 -26.98 3.85 5.50
CA VAL A 427 -25.57 3.92 5.89
C VAL A 427 -24.73 4.48 4.74
N ALA A 428 -24.96 4.02 3.50
CA ALA A 428 -24.26 4.53 2.32
C ALA A 428 -24.44 6.05 2.16
N ALA A 429 -25.66 6.57 2.32
CA ALA A 429 -25.93 8.00 2.26
C ALA A 429 -25.23 8.83 3.36
N ALA A 430 -24.74 8.18 4.41
CA ALA A 430 -24.02 8.77 5.54
C ALA A 430 -22.50 8.46 5.52
N THR A 431 -21.97 7.96 4.40
CA THR A 431 -20.60 7.45 4.29
C THR A 431 -19.84 8.19 3.19
N GLU A 432 -18.60 8.60 3.44
CA GLU A 432 -17.77 9.29 2.44
C GLU A 432 -17.29 8.39 1.31
N ASP A 433 -17.05 7.11 1.62
CA ASP A 433 -16.50 6.12 0.69
C ASP A 433 -17.36 4.85 0.69
N VAL A 434 -18.12 4.66 -0.38
CA VAL A 434 -18.96 3.47 -0.57
C VAL A 434 -18.34 2.63 -1.68
N ARG A 435 -18.08 1.36 -1.39
CA ARG A 435 -17.40 0.43 -2.29
C ARG A 435 -18.27 -0.76 -2.60
N TRP A 436 -18.36 -1.13 -3.87
CA TRP A 436 -18.99 -2.36 -4.34
C TRP A 436 -17.94 -3.41 -4.64
N CYS A 437 -18.11 -4.61 -4.11
CA CYS A 437 -17.20 -5.73 -4.25
C CYS A 437 -17.87 -6.94 -4.92
N VAL A 438 -17.30 -7.38 -6.05
CA VAL A 438 -17.73 -8.56 -6.82
C VAL A 438 -16.53 -9.33 -7.32
N ALA A 439 -16.50 -10.65 -7.06
CA ALA A 439 -15.41 -11.55 -7.49
C ALA A 439 -14.00 -11.04 -7.09
N GLY A 440 -13.89 -10.44 -5.90
CA GLY A 440 -12.65 -9.84 -5.38
C GLY A 440 -12.27 -8.51 -6.02
N ARG A 441 -13.06 -7.99 -6.96
CA ARG A 441 -12.88 -6.67 -7.58
C ARG A 441 -13.71 -5.63 -6.85
N VAL A 442 -13.14 -4.44 -6.69
CA VAL A 442 -13.76 -3.35 -5.94
C VAL A 442 -13.92 -2.14 -6.85
N SER A 443 -15.09 -1.52 -6.82
CA SER A 443 -15.39 -0.26 -7.50
C SER A 443 -15.95 0.73 -6.49
N PRO A 444 -15.58 2.02 -6.55
CA PRO A 444 -16.35 3.05 -5.85
C PRO A 444 -17.78 3.10 -6.41
N LEU A 445 -18.75 3.48 -5.56
CA LEU A 445 -20.16 3.69 -5.91
C LEU A 445 -20.54 5.17 -5.93
#